data_AF-A0A7K4ZFG9-F1
#
_entry.id   AF-A0A7K4ZFG9-F1
#
_cell.length_a   1.000
_cell.length_b   1.000
_cell.length_c   1.000
_cell.angle_alpha   90.00
_cell.angle_beta   90.00
_cell.angle_gamma   90.00
#
_symmetry.space_group_name_H-M   'P 1'
#
loop_
_entity.id
_entity.type
_entity.pdbx_description
1 polymer ?
#
loop_
_entity_poly.entity_id
_entity_poly.type
_entity_poly.pdbx_seq_one_letter_code
_entity_poly.pdbx_strand_id
1 'polypeptide(L)'
;ELVLKVRVQNLRDTDFIEIELDRQELTYQDLLRVSCYELGIKPEQVEKVRKLPNTLVRKDKDVARLQDFQELELVLVRSESSPFRSTTGTERPCYTSRASKLTY
;
A
#
# COMPACT_ATOMS: atom_id res chain seq x y z
N GLU A 1 13.13 15.35 15.02
CA GLU A 1 12.60 14.94 13.70
C GLU A 1 12.25 13.46 13.70
N LEU A 2 11.39 13.02 12.79
CA LEU A 2 11.00 11.65 12.52
C LEU A 2 11.04 11.42 11.01
N VAL A 3 11.80 10.44 10.54
CA VAL A 3 11.90 10.11 9.11
C VAL A 3 11.06 8.86 8.81
N LEU A 4 10.17 8.91 7.82
CA LEU A 4 9.30 7.77 7.46
C LEU A 4 9.42 7.45 5.98
N LYS A 5 9.27 6.16 5.65
CA LYS A 5 9.23 5.66 4.28
C LYS A 5 7.78 5.45 3.87
N VAL A 6 7.25 6.30 3.01
CA VAL A 6 5.85 6.23 2.58
C VAL A 6 5.75 5.74 1.13
N ARG A 7 4.69 4.99 0.84
CA ARG A 7 4.29 4.63 -0.52
C ARG A 7 2.78 4.50 -0.63
N VAL A 8 2.28 4.42 -1.85
CA VAL A 8 0.86 4.12 -2.13
C VAL A 8 0.68 2.62 -2.37
N GLN A 9 -0.37 2.03 -1.80
CA GLN A 9 -0.73 0.65 -2.11
C GLN A 9 -1.22 0.56 -3.56
N ASN A 10 -0.71 -0.42 -4.31
CA ASN A 10 -1.25 -0.81 -5.62
C ASN A 10 -1.02 0.20 -6.76
N LEU A 11 -0.09 1.15 -6.60
CA LEU A 11 0.51 1.85 -7.76
C LEU A 11 1.54 0.94 -8.45
N ARG A 12 1.84 1.25 -9.72
CA ARG A 12 2.89 0.55 -10.47
C ARG A 12 4.27 0.78 -9.84
N ASP A 13 4.41 1.91 -9.16
CA ASP A 13 5.62 2.30 -8.44
C ASP A 13 5.58 1.75 -7.03
N THR A 14 6.52 0.85 -6.73
CA THR A 14 6.68 0.21 -5.41
C THR A 14 7.71 0.92 -4.54
N ASP A 15 8.27 2.02 -5.05
CA ASP A 15 9.32 2.77 -4.38
C ASP A 15 8.79 3.50 -3.16
N PHE A 16 9.63 3.56 -2.14
CA PHE A 16 9.36 4.34 -0.95
C PHE A 16 9.99 5.72 -1.11
N ILE A 17 9.25 6.74 -0.66
CA ILE A 17 9.75 8.10 -0.54
C ILE A 17 9.99 8.38 0.94
N GLU A 18 11.12 8.98 1.26
CA GLU A 18 11.45 9.41 2.61
C GLU A 18 10.84 10.79 2.87
N ILE A 19 10.08 10.89 3.96
CA ILE A 19 9.47 12.15 4.42
C ILE A 19 9.95 12.46 5.82
N GLU A 20 10.17 13.74 6.09
CA GLU A 20 10.63 14.25 7.38
C GLU A 20 9.48 14.98 8.09
N LEU A 21 9.26 14.63 9.36
CA LEU A 21 8.16 15.15 10.16
C LEU A 21 8.62 15.54 11.56
N ASP A 22 7.96 16.53 12.14
CA ASP A 22 8.27 16.97 13.49
C ASP A 22 7.55 16.14 14.55
N ARG A 23 8.31 15.33 15.29
CA ARG A 23 7.77 14.37 16.26
C ARG A 23 6.99 15.00 17.40
N GLN A 24 7.25 16.26 17.72
CA GLN A 24 6.68 16.93 18.90
C GLN A 24 5.19 17.29 18.71
N GLU A 25 4.78 17.59 17.48
CA GLU A 25 3.41 18.04 17.16
C GLU A 25 2.73 17.15 16.10
N LEU A 26 3.30 15.97 15.82
CA LEU A 26 2.80 15.10 14.77
C LEU A 26 1.43 14.49 15.12
N THR A 27 0.39 14.96 14.44
CA THR A 27 -0.95 14.34 14.46
C THR A 27 -1.12 13.34 13.32
N TYR A 28 -2.16 12.50 13.42
CA TYR A 28 -2.59 11.65 12.31
C TYR A 28 -2.96 12.46 11.07
N GLN A 29 -3.58 13.62 11.26
CA GLN A 29 -3.98 14.49 10.16
C GLN A 29 -2.77 15.12 9.46
N ASP A 30 -1.74 15.50 10.21
CA ASP A 30 -0.50 16.05 9.65
C ASP A 30 0.29 14.97 8.90
N LEU A 31 0.42 13.78 9.49
CA LEU A 31 1.02 12.62 8.81
C LEU A 31 0.32 12.36 7.47
N LEU A 32 -1.02 12.29 7.48
CA LEU A 32 -1.80 12.04 6.28
C LEU A 32 -1.59 13.16 5.26
N ARG A 33 -1.65 14.43 5.68
CA ARG A 33 -1.50 15.59 4.80
C ARG A 33 -0.14 15.63 4.11
N VAL A 34 0.94 15.52 4.86
CA VAL A 34 2.31 15.56 4.32
C VAL A 34 2.56 14.34 3.43
N SER A 35 2.16 13.15 3.88
CA SER A 35 2.30 11.94 3.06
C SER A 35 1.53 12.05 1.74
N CYS A 36 0.31 12.60 1.77
CA CYS A 36 -0.49 12.81 0.56
C CYS A 36 0.14 13.84 -0.37
N TYR A 37 0.67 14.94 0.18
CA TYR A 37 1.33 16.00 -0.57
C TYR A 37 2.56 15.48 -1.33
N GLU A 38 3.45 14.75 -0.65
CA GLU A 38 4.65 14.18 -1.25
C GLU A 38 4.34 13.10 -2.29
N LEU A 39 3.27 12.33 -2.09
CA LEU A 39 2.82 11.31 -3.03
C LEU A 39 1.92 11.87 -4.15
N GLY A 40 1.60 13.17 -4.15
CA GLY A 40 0.72 13.80 -5.14
C GLY A 40 -0.72 13.27 -5.13
N ILE A 41 -1.16 12.67 -4.02
CA ILE A 41 -2.50 12.13 -3.84
C ILE A 41 -3.35 13.05 -2.98
N LYS A 42 -4.66 12.92 -3.12
CA LYS A 42 -5.61 13.67 -2.29
C LYS A 42 -6.00 12.86 -1.05
N PRO A 43 -6.16 13.47 0.13
CA PRO A 43 -6.56 12.75 1.34
C PRO A 43 -7.94 12.10 1.20
N GLU A 44 -8.84 12.63 0.36
CA GLU A 44 -10.14 12.03 0.07
C GLU A 44 -10.04 10.69 -0.68
N GLN A 45 -8.91 10.45 -1.35
CA GLN A 45 -8.63 9.20 -2.03
C GLN A 45 -8.03 8.17 -1.09
N VAL A 46 -7.60 8.53 0.12
CA VAL A 46 -6.97 7.59 1.06
C VAL A 46 -8.06 6.90 1.89
N GLU A 47 -8.15 5.58 1.74
CA GLU A 47 -9.03 4.76 2.57
C GLU A 47 -8.42 4.55 3.96
N LYS A 48 -7.14 4.16 4.00
CA LYS A 48 -6.46 3.69 5.23
C LYS A 48 -4.96 3.91 5.16
N VAL A 49 -4.33 4.23 6.29
CA VAL A 49 -2.87 4.28 6.44
C VAL A 49 -2.39 3.05 7.21
N ARG A 50 -1.48 2.26 6.63
CA ARG A 50 -0.96 1.02 7.22
C ARG A 50 0.54 1.10 7.39
N LYS A 51 1.04 0.82 8.58
CA LYS A 51 2.43 0.48 8.83
C LYS A 51 2.69 -0.97 8.41
N LEU A 52 3.75 -1.20 7.64
CA LEU A 52 4.13 -2.54 7.24
C LEU A 52 4.69 -3.37 8.42
N PRO A 53 4.47 -4.70 8.41
CA PRO A 53 3.80 -5.43 7.34
C PRO A 53 2.26 -5.35 7.36
N ASN A 54 1.57 -5.10 8.49
CA ASN A 54 0.09 -5.16 8.53
C ASN A 54 -0.59 -4.38 9.69
N THR A 55 -0.02 -3.27 10.16
CA THR A 55 -0.55 -2.50 11.31
C THR A 55 -1.34 -1.28 10.83
N LEU A 56 -2.58 -1.09 11.28
CA LEU A 56 -3.38 0.09 10.92
C LEU A 56 -3.04 1.28 11.83
N VAL A 57 -2.80 2.46 11.26
CA VAL A 57 -2.62 3.72 11.99
C VAL A 57 -3.95 4.47 11.95
N ARG A 58 -4.56 4.74 13.12
CA ARG A 58 -5.93 5.32 13.18
C ARG A 58 -6.04 6.59 14.00
N LYS A 59 -5.06 6.87 14.85
CA LYS A 59 -5.09 7.94 15.85
C LYS A 59 -3.68 8.41 16.15
N ASP A 60 -3.57 9.58 16.75
CA ASP A 60 -2.29 10.21 17.09
C ASP A 60 -1.42 9.33 17.99
N LYS A 61 -2.04 8.55 18.89
CA LYS A 61 -1.30 7.59 19.73
C LYS A 61 -0.59 6.50 18.92
N ASP A 62 -1.13 6.09 17.77
CA ASP A 62 -0.48 5.10 16.91
C ASP A 62 0.69 5.75 16.15
N VAL A 63 0.52 7.01 15.76
CA VAL A 63 1.54 7.83 15.10
C VAL A 63 2.71 8.12 16.03
N ALA A 64 2.45 8.45 17.30
CA ALA A 64 3.49 8.68 18.31
C ALA A 64 4.37 7.45 18.59
N ARG A 65 3.89 6.24 18.23
CA ARG A 65 4.64 4.98 18.35
C ARG A 65 5.48 4.66 17.11
N LEU A 66 5.38 5.45 16.03
CA LEU A 66 6.22 5.31 14.85
C LEU A 66 7.67 5.67 15.18
N GLN A 67 8.59 5.02 14.49
CA GLN A 67 10.03 5.21 14.63
C GLN A 67 10.62 5.52 13.26
N ASP A 68 11.84 6.02 13.25
CA ASP A 68 12.56 6.37 12.04
C ASP A 68 12.68 5.18 11.09
N PHE A 69 12.61 5.48 9.79
CA PHE A 69 12.68 4.55 8.67
C PHE A 69 11.61 3.46 8.68
N GLN A 70 10.51 3.65 9.43
CA GLN A 70 9.36 2.76 9.33
C GLN A 70 8.64 2.95 8.01
N GLU A 71 8.19 1.83 7.47
CA GLU A 71 7.49 1.76 6.21
C GLU A 71 5.98 1.91 6.43
N LEU A 72 5.40 2.87 5.71
CA LEU A 72 3.98 3.19 5.68
C LEU A 72 3.46 3.03 4.26
N GLU A 73 2.23 2.54 4.19
CA GLU A 73 1.50 2.31 2.96
C GLU A 73 0.14 3.00 3.06
N LEU A 74 -0.12 3.91 2.11
CA LEU A 74 -1.41 4.59 1.98
C LEU A 74 -2.28 3.78 1.03
N VAL A 75 -3.33 3.18 1.56
CA VAL A 75 -4.34 2.44 0.81
C VAL A 75 -5.33 3.43 0.23
N LEU A 76 -5.49 3.45 -1.09
CA LEU A 76 -6.48 4.31 -1.73
C LEU A 76 -7.86 3.65 -1.79
N VAL A 77 -8.90 4.46 -1.70
CA VAL A 77 -10.29 4.07 -1.92
C VAL A 77 -10.38 3.51 -3.32
N ARG A 78 -10.81 2.25 -3.45
CA ARG A 78 -11.17 1.71 -4.75
C ARG A 78 -12.43 2.41 -5.21
N SER A 79 -12.32 3.33 -6.16
CA SER A 79 -13.47 3.69 -6.97
C SER A 79 -13.96 2.40 -7.64
N GLU A 80 -15.18 1.97 -7.34
CA GLU A 80 -15.85 0.85 -8.04
C GLU A 80 -16.18 1.23 -9.49
N SER A 81 -15.19 1.73 -10.23
CA SER A 81 -15.29 2.12 -11.64
C SER A 81 -14.05 1.65 -12.40
N SER A 82 -13.78 0.35 -12.33
CA SER A 82 -13.32 -0.45 -13.47
C SER A 82 -13.28 -1.93 -13.09
N PRO A 83 -14.22 -2.78 -13.56
CA PRO A 83 -14.14 -4.22 -13.38
C PRO A 83 -13.19 -4.84 -14.42
N PHE A 84 -11.95 -4.35 -14.55
CA PHE A 84 -11.05 -4.92 -15.57
C PHE A 84 -9.56 -4.73 -15.26
N ARG A 85 -9.05 -5.50 -14.29
CA ARG A 85 -7.72 -6.15 -14.40
C ARG A 85 -7.78 -7.53 -13.73
N SER A 86 -8.71 -8.36 -14.20
CA SER A 86 -8.45 -9.79 -14.32
C SER A 86 -7.50 -9.98 -15.51
N THR A 87 -6.60 -10.96 -15.45
CA THR A 87 -5.55 -11.35 -16.43
C THR A 87 -4.27 -10.49 -16.38
N THR A 88 -3.08 -11.01 -16.06
CA THR A 88 -2.54 -12.36 -16.25
C THR A 88 -1.66 -12.77 -15.05
N GLY A 89 -2.19 -13.64 -14.19
CA GLY A 89 -1.32 -14.59 -13.49
C GLY A 89 -0.81 -15.56 -14.55
N THR A 90 0.50 -15.60 -14.76
CA THR A 90 1.16 -16.61 -15.59
C THR A 90 1.16 -17.94 -14.84
N GLU A 91 -0.01 -18.46 -14.51
CA GLU A 91 -0.16 -19.80 -13.98
C GLU A 91 -0.33 -20.71 -15.18
N ARG A 92 0.78 -21.27 -15.67
CA ARG A 92 0.76 -22.43 -16.58
C ARG A 92 0.03 -23.57 -15.85
N PRO A 93 -1.16 -24.04 -16.32
CA PRO A 93 -1.57 -25.38 -16.02
C PRO A 93 -0.94 -26.26 -17.11
N CYS A 94 0.20 -26.87 -16.81
CA CYS A 94 0.75 -27.94 -17.62
C CYS A 94 -0.18 -29.17 -17.49
N TYR A 95 -1.31 -29.17 -18.20
CA TYR A 95 -2.13 -30.36 -18.37
C TYR A 95 -2.07 -30.80 -19.83
N THR A 96 -1.10 -31.67 -20.13
CA THR A 96 -1.08 -32.42 -21.38
C THR A 96 -2.20 -33.46 -21.35
N SER A 97 -3.33 -33.10 -21.94
CA SER A 97 -4.48 -33.97 -22.20
C SER A 97 -4.21 -34.92 -23.37
N ARG A 98 -3.25 -35.85 -23.23
CA ARG A 98 -3.09 -36.97 -24.18
C ARG A 98 -2.69 -38.30 -23.52
N ALA A 99 -3.30 -38.63 -22.39
CA ALA A 99 -3.28 -40.01 -21.88
C ALA A 99 -4.54 -40.75 -22.39
N SER A 100 -4.48 -41.28 -23.61
CA SER A 100 -5.52 -42.17 -24.13
C SER A 100 -4.94 -43.16 -25.14
N LYS A 101 -4.44 -44.30 -24.67
CA LYS A 101 -4.55 -45.57 -25.41
C LYS A 101 -4.25 -46.77 -24.50
N LEU A 102 -5.31 -47.35 -23.93
CA LEU A 102 -5.33 -48.74 -23.53
C LEU A 102 -5.28 -49.58 -24.82
N THR A 103 -4.30 -50.45 -24.95
CA THR A 103 -4.33 -51.58 -25.88
C THR A 103 -4.81 -52.81 -25.14
N TYR A 104 -5.80 -53.47 -25.75
CA TYR A 104 -6.51 -54.68 -25.34
C TYR A 104 -5.57 -55.88 -25.15
#